data_AF-A0A845ZDW9-F1
#
_entry.id   AF-A0A845ZDW9-F1
#
_cell.length_a   1.000
_cell.length_b   1.000
_cell.length_c   1.000
_cell.angle_alpha   90.00
_cell.angle_beta   90.00
_cell.angle_gamma   90.00
#
_symmetry.space_group_name_H-M   'P 1'
#
loop_
_entity.id
_entity.type
_entity.pdbx_description
1 polymer ?
#
loop_
_entity_poly.entity_id
_entity_poly.type
_entity_poly.pdbx_seq_one_letter_code
_entity_poly.pdbx_strand_id
1 'polypeptide(L)'
;MWKIRKIKKEVGTIISTRILRLLILLLLGLLLLCLPSCRKSEPGLGTVENPIVWTFIPSNDQSRITQGINSLTSILYDETGLYFVTRISSNYREIIK
;
A
#
# COMPACT_ATOMS: atom_id res chain seq x y z
N MET A 1 -59.04 -21.85 19.09
CA MET A 1 -57.91 -22.56 18.44
C MET A 1 -57.34 -21.89 17.18
N TRP A 2 -58.07 -21.08 16.41
CA TRP A 2 -57.57 -20.44 15.17
C TRP A 2 -56.54 -19.30 15.41
N LYS A 3 -56.73 -18.51 16.47
CA LYS A 3 -55.89 -17.36 16.84
C LYS A 3 -54.42 -17.75 17.14
N ILE A 4 -54.20 -18.90 17.76
CA ILE A 4 -52.87 -19.40 18.14
C ILE A 4 -52.06 -19.87 16.91
N ARG A 5 -52.73 -20.46 15.91
CA ARG A 5 -52.08 -20.86 14.64
C ARG A 5 -51.65 -19.65 13.80
N LYS A 6 -52.42 -18.56 13.84
CA LYS A 6 -52.11 -17.30 13.15
C LYS A 6 -50.86 -16.63 13.74
N ILE A 7 -50.77 -16.57 15.08
CA ILE A 7 -49.61 -16.02 15.80
C ILE A 7 -48.35 -16.87 15.52
N LYS A 8 -48.46 -18.20 15.52
CA LYS A 8 -47.31 -19.08 15.19
C LYS A 8 -46.77 -18.86 13.77
N LYS A 9 -47.66 -18.61 12.79
CA LYS A 9 -47.27 -18.29 11.41
C LYS A 9 -46.57 -16.94 11.30
N GLU A 10 -47.12 -15.88 11.91
CA GLU A 10 -46.50 -14.55 11.84
C GLU A 10 -45.16 -14.48 12.56
N VAL A 11 -45.04 -15.12 13.73
CA VAL A 11 -43.77 -15.25 14.46
C VAL A 11 -42.73 -16.03 13.64
N GLY A 12 -43.14 -17.10 12.96
CA GLY A 12 -42.26 -17.85 12.04
C GLY A 12 -41.75 -17.01 10.85
N THR A 13 -42.61 -16.18 10.26
CA THR A 13 -42.23 -15.28 9.15
C THR A 13 -41.29 -14.15 9.62
N ILE A 14 -41.51 -13.62 10.83
CA ILE A 14 -40.64 -12.60 11.43
C ILE A 14 -39.26 -13.18 11.79
N ILE A 15 -39.22 -14.40 12.32
CA ILE A 15 -37.96 -15.11 12.62
C ILE A 15 -37.21 -15.44 11.33
N SER A 16 -37.91 -15.91 10.30
CA SER A 16 -37.36 -16.21 8.96
C SER A 16 -36.74 -14.98 8.29
N THR A 17 -37.39 -13.82 8.34
CA THR A 17 -36.87 -12.58 7.74
C THR A 17 -35.64 -12.02 8.48
N ARG A 18 -35.55 -12.21 9.81
CA ARG A 18 -34.34 -11.85 10.57
C ARG A 18 -33.16 -12.78 10.27
N ILE A 19 -33.41 -14.08 10.16
CA ILE A 19 -32.39 -15.07 9.76
C ILE A 19 -31.92 -14.80 8.33
N LEU A 20 -32.84 -14.49 7.42
CA LEU A 20 -32.51 -14.14 6.03
C LEU A 20 -31.65 -12.86 5.96
N ARG A 21 -31.98 -11.83 6.74
CA ARG A 21 -31.16 -10.60 6.83
C ARG A 21 -29.77 -10.88 7.40
N LEU A 22 -29.66 -11.74 8.42
CA LEU A 22 -28.37 -12.14 8.98
C LEU A 22 -27.53 -12.93 7.98
N LEU A 23 -28.13 -13.82 7.20
CA LEU A 23 -27.45 -14.55 6.14
C LEU A 23 -26.97 -13.62 5.02
N ILE A 24 -27.77 -12.63 4.62
CA ILE A 24 -27.38 -11.63 3.63
C ILE A 24 -26.21 -10.78 4.16
N LEU A 25 -26.26 -10.35 5.42
CA LEU A 25 -25.17 -9.58 6.03
C LEU A 25 -23.88 -10.41 6.19
N LEU A 26 -24.00 -11.70 6.50
CA LEU A 26 -22.87 -12.63 6.56
C LEU A 26 -22.24 -12.81 5.17
N LEU A 27 -23.07 -13.00 4.13
CA LEU A 27 -22.62 -13.15 2.75
C LEU A 27 -21.95 -11.86 2.25
N LEU A 28 -22.52 -10.69 2.57
CA LEU A 28 -21.94 -9.39 2.24
C LEU A 28 -20.61 -9.18 2.97
N GLY A 29 -20.53 -9.52 4.25
CA GLY A 29 -19.29 -9.47 5.04
C GLY A 29 -18.20 -10.38 4.46
N LEU A 30 -18.56 -11.59 4.03
CA LEU A 30 -17.65 -12.52 3.39
C LEU A 30 -17.14 -12.00 2.02
N LEU A 31 -18.02 -11.35 1.25
CA LEU A 31 -17.65 -10.73 -0.02
C LEU A 31 -16.68 -9.55 0.17
N LEU A 32 -16.87 -8.73 1.21
CA LEU A 32 -15.95 -7.64 1.53
C LEU A 32 -14.55 -8.14 1.93
N LEU A 33 -14.44 -9.33 2.52
CA LEU A 33 -13.15 -9.92 2.90
C LEU A 33 -12.31 -10.38 1.70
N CYS A 34 -12.89 -10.51 0.50
CA CYS A 34 -12.15 -10.85 -0.72
C CYS A 34 -11.51 -9.63 -1.43
N LEU A 35 -11.91 -8.41 -1.09
CA LEU A 35 -11.42 -7.17 -1.73
C LEU A 35 -9.97 -6.76 -1.39
N PRO A 36 -9.41 -6.95 -0.18
CA PRO A 36 -8.08 -6.44 0.15
C PRO A 36 -6.91 -7.24 -0.44
N SER A 37 -7.18 -8.35 -1.14
CA SER A 37 -6.12 -9.20 -1.71
C SER A 37 -5.44 -8.57 -2.94
N CYS A 38 -6.05 -7.56 -3.55
CA CYS A 38 -5.47 -6.84 -4.69
C CYS A 38 -4.66 -5.62 -4.25
N ARG A 39 -3.76 -5.78 -3.27
CA ARG A 39 -2.79 -4.74 -2.93
C ARG A 39 -1.61 -4.88 -3.88
N LYS A 40 -1.47 -3.93 -4.83
CA LYS A 40 -0.28 -3.85 -5.70
C LYS A 40 0.94 -3.81 -4.79
N SER A 41 1.82 -4.80 -4.91
CA SER A 41 3.08 -4.84 -4.16
C SER A 41 3.86 -3.56 -4.48
N GLU A 42 4.45 -2.93 -3.47
CA GLU A 42 5.33 -1.79 -3.70
C GLU A 42 6.46 -2.21 -4.64
N PRO A 43 6.89 -1.34 -5.56
CA PRO A 43 7.99 -1.67 -6.45
C PRO A 43 9.24 -2.01 -5.63
N GLY A 44 9.98 -3.03 -6.07
CA GLY A 44 11.24 -3.41 -5.42
C GLY A 44 12.23 -2.22 -5.36
N LEU A 45 13.01 -2.14 -4.30
CA LEU A 45 14.03 -1.09 -4.15
C LEU A 45 15.09 -1.22 -5.25
N GLY A 46 15.51 -0.09 -5.81
CA GLY A 46 16.47 -0.01 -6.91
C GLY A 46 15.84 -0.27 -8.29
N THR A 47 14.52 -0.18 -8.42
CA THR A 47 13.82 -0.19 -9.72
C THR A 47 13.67 1.23 -10.26
N VAL A 48 13.22 1.37 -11.51
CA VAL A 48 12.91 2.69 -12.10
C VAL A 48 11.83 3.40 -11.28
N GLU A 49 10.84 2.64 -10.81
CA GLU A 49 9.70 3.15 -10.05
C GLU A 49 10.03 3.40 -8.56
N ASN A 50 11.04 2.73 -8.02
CA ASN A 50 11.51 2.90 -6.64
C ASN A 50 13.05 2.87 -6.57
N PRO A 51 13.74 3.91 -7.04
CA PRO A 51 15.20 3.95 -7.08
C PRO A 51 15.79 4.18 -5.69
N ILE A 52 17.06 3.78 -5.53
CA ILE A 52 17.83 4.09 -4.32
C ILE A 52 18.16 5.59 -4.34
N VAL A 53 17.71 6.33 -3.34
CA VAL A 53 17.94 7.77 -3.24
C VAL A 53 19.11 8.05 -2.30
N TRP A 54 20.17 8.65 -2.82
CA TRP A 54 21.29 9.14 -2.03
C TRP A 54 21.28 10.66 -1.98
N THR A 55 21.20 11.20 -0.77
CA THR A 55 21.21 12.64 -0.55
C THR A 55 22.52 13.05 0.11
N PHE A 56 23.20 14.01 -0.49
CA PHE A 56 24.50 14.50 -0.05
C PHE A 56 24.37 15.94 0.44
N ILE A 57 25.06 16.25 1.55
CA ILE A 57 25.23 17.62 2.05
C ILE A 57 26.71 17.96 1.91
N PRO A 58 27.12 18.55 0.78
CA PRO A 58 28.51 18.92 0.60
C PRO A 58 28.86 20.07 1.54
N SER A 59 30.02 19.96 2.21
CA SER A 59 30.58 21.09 2.97
C SER A 59 31.14 22.15 2.02
N ASN A 60 31.85 21.74 0.96
CA ASN A 60 32.46 22.59 -0.06
C ASN A 60 32.41 21.89 -1.45
N ASP A 61 32.57 22.65 -2.54
CA ASP A 61 32.87 22.15 -3.89
C ASP A 61 31.84 21.17 -4.49
N GLN A 62 30.58 21.62 -4.55
CA GLN A 62 29.42 20.87 -5.01
C GLN A 62 29.60 20.26 -6.42
N SER A 63 30.24 20.97 -7.35
CA SER A 63 30.41 20.52 -8.74
C SER A 63 31.26 19.26 -8.84
N ARG A 64 32.42 19.24 -8.17
CA ARG A 64 33.33 18.09 -8.16
C ARG A 64 32.69 16.86 -7.52
N ILE A 65 31.97 17.06 -6.42
CA ILE A 65 31.25 15.99 -5.72
C ILE A 65 30.16 15.39 -6.62
N THR A 66 29.37 16.23 -7.29
CA THR A 66 28.29 15.79 -8.19
C THR A 66 28.85 14.92 -9.33
N GLN A 67 29.96 15.33 -9.95
CA GLN A 67 30.57 14.57 -11.05
C GLN A 67 31.08 13.20 -10.59
N GLY A 68 31.73 13.15 -9.42
CA GLY A 68 32.20 11.89 -8.84
C GLY A 68 31.05 10.93 -8.51
N ILE A 69 29.97 11.46 -7.94
CA ILE A 69 28.78 10.66 -7.61
C ILE A 69 28.11 10.13 -8.87
N ASN A 70 27.94 10.94 -9.92
CA ASN A 70 27.34 10.47 -11.17
C ASN A 70 28.13 9.32 -11.78
N SER A 71 29.46 9.42 -11.76
CA SER A 71 30.36 8.36 -12.23
C SER A 71 30.27 7.09 -11.37
N LEU A 72 30.10 7.25 -10.05
CA LEU A 72 29.88 6.11 -9.16
C LEU A 72 28.53 5.43 -9.43
N THR A 73 27.46 6.20 -9.58
CA THR A 73 26.12 5.64 -9.83
C THR A 73 26.02 4.94 -11.16
N SER A 74 26.74 5.39 -12.20
CA SER A 74 26.80 4.66 -13.47
C SER A 74 27.50 3.32 -13.30
N ILE A 75 28.64 3.27 -12.61
CA ILE A 75 29.34 2.01 -12.31
C ILE A 75 28.43 1.07 -11.51
N LEU A 76 27.73 1.57 -10.50
CA LEU A 76 26.82 0.74 -9.70
C LEU A 76 25.64 0.21 -10.52
N TYR A 77 25.09 1.02 -11.43
CA TYR A 77 24.07 0.54 -12.35
C TYR A 77 24.62 -0.57 -13.26
N ASP A 78 25.80 -0.37 -13.83
CA ASP A 78 26.41 -1.36 -14.73
C ASP A 78 26.69 -2.69 -14.01
N GLU A 79 27.10 -2.64 -12.74
CA GLU A 79 27.43 -3.83 -11.94
C GLU A 79 26.19 -4.52 -11.31
N THR A 80 25.15 -3.77 -10.98
CA THR A 80 24.02 -4.28 -10.17
C THR A 80 22.66 -4.24 -10.87
N GLY A 81 22.52 -3.45 -11.93
CA GLY A 81 21.25 -3.12 -12.58
C GLY A 81 20.32 -2.23 -11.73
N LEU A 82 20.76 -1.76 -10.56
CA LEU A 82 19.93 -0.96 -9.65
C LEU A 82 19.96 0.53 -10.05
N TYR A 83 18.80 1.16 -9.98
CA TYR A 83 18.64 2.59 -10.27
C TYR A 83 18.96 3.44 -9.04
N PHE A 84 19.81 4.44 -9.23
CA PHE A 84 20.20 5.41 -8.20
C PHE A 84 19.79 6.82 -8.60
N VAL A 85 19.24 7.58 -7.65
CA VAL A 85 18.93 9.01 -7.80
C VAL A 85 19.70 9.80 -6.76
N THR A 86 20.45 10.79 -7.21
CA THR A 86 21.34 11.58 -6.36
C THR A 86 20.73 12.94 -6.10
N ARG A 87 20.67 13.35 -4.84
CA ARG A 87 20.15 14.66 -4.41
C ARG A 87 21.22 15.41 -3.66
N ILE A 88 21.19 16.72 -3.77
CA ILE A 88 22.03 17.61 -2.99
C ILE A 88 21.12 18.46 -2.12
N SER A 89 21.43 18.49 -0.83
CA SER A 89 20.70 19.27 0.16
C SER A 89 21.61 20.30 0.80
N SER A 90 21.04 21.44 1.19
CA SER A 90 21.75 22.48 1.93
C SER A 90 21.87 22.18 3.42
N ASN A 91 21.00 21.32 3.95
CA ASN A 91 20.96 21.00 5.38
C ASN A 91 20.34 19.62 5.68
N TYR A 92 20.54 19.12 6.90
CA TYR A 92 20.03 17.82 7.36
C TYR A 92 18.51 17.78 7.56
N ARG A 93 17.88 18.93 7.86
CA ARG A 93 16.44 18.99 8.10
C ARG A 93 15.62 18.72 6.84
N GLU A 94 16.16 19.02 5.67
CA GLU A 94 15.54 18.73 4.38
C GLU A 94 15.54 17.23 4.02
N ILE A 95 16.38 16.42 4.68
CA ILE A 95 16.56 14.99 4.37
C ILE A 95 15.64 14.10 5.22
N ILE A 96 15.39 14.50 6.46
CA ILE A 96 14.58 13.73 7.40
C ILE A 96 13.11 14.14 7.22
N LYS A 97 12.34 13.31 6.49
CA LYS A 97 10.89 13.41 6.39
C LYS A 97 10.24 12.06 6.59
#